data_AF-Q0DJ62-F1
#
_entry.id   AF-Q0DJ62-F1
#
_cell.length_a   1.000
_cell.length_b   1.000
_cell.length_c   1.000
_cell.angle_alpha   90.00
_cell.angle_beta   90.00
_cell.angle_gamma   90.00
#
_symmetry.space_group_name_H-M   'P 1'
#
loop_
_entity.id
_entity.type
_entity.pdbx_description
1 polymer ?
#
loop_
_entity_poly.entity_id
_entity_poly.type
_entity_poly.pdbx_seq_one_letter_code
_entity_poly.pdbx_strand_id
1 'polypeptide(L)'
;SLATEWGWANTIENGVSLEKLLDTMIEESDSRLPPGYIRLDEIASRAKVNSPPLGTLINSLRKEGYAACRSHIGANAIKTNCPIECCLDVAQEIRNLR
;
A
#
# COMPACT_ATOMS: atom_id res chain seq x y z
N SER A 1 -15.78 25.70 -6.27
CA SER A 1 -15.73 25.09 -4.92
C SER A 1 -14.73 25.87 -4.10
N LEU A 2 -14.93 26.03 -2.78
CA LEU A 2 -13.93 26.61 -1.85
C LEU A 2 -12.55 25.95 -2.01
N ALA A 3 -12.53 24.63 -2.27
CA ALA A 3 -11.29 23.89 -2.52
C ALA A 3 -10.53 24.36 -3.78
N THR A 4 -11.24 24.85 -4.80
CA THR A 4 -10.61 25.42 -6.00
C THR A 4 -10.04 26.81 -5.71
N GLU A 5 -10.79 27.64 -4.97
CA GLU A 5 -10.39 28.99 -4.59
C GLU A 5 -9.14 28.98 -3.69
N TRP A 6 -9.06 28.02 -2.78
CA TRP A 6 -7.90 27.84 -1.89
C TRP A 6 -6.73 27.10 -2.53
N GLY A 7 -6.82 26.75 -3.82
CA GLY A 7 -5.78 26.01 -4.55
C GLY A 7 -5.63 24.54 -4.14
N TRP A 8 -6.43 24.05 -3.20
CA TRP A 8 -6.38 22.66 -2.72
C TRP A 8 -6.75 21.64 -3.80
N ALA A 9 -7.65 22.02 -4.71
CA ALA A 9 -8.08 21.14 -5.80
C ALA A 9 -7.01 20.92 -6.89
N ASN A 10 -5.98 21.79 -6.96
CA ASN A 10 -5.09 21.89 -8.12
C ASN A 10 -3.60 21.70 -7.79
N THR A 11 -3.29 20.83 -6.84
CA THR A 11 -1.91 20.54 -6.44
C THR A 11 -1.26 19.53 -7.38
N ILE A 12 -0.73 20.00 -8.51
CA ILE A 12 0.17 19.21 -9.38
C ILE A 12 1.61 19.19 -8.81
N GLU A 13 1.90 19.97 -7.76
CA GLU A 13 3.27 20.26 -7.31
C GLU A 13 4.13 19.05 -6.92
N ASN A 14 3.55 17.84 -6.74
CA ASN A 14 4.32 16.61 -6.47
C ASN A 14 3.92 15.41 -7.36
N GLY A 15 3.24 15.63 -8.49
CA GLY A 15 2.84 14.56 -9.42
C GLY A 15 1.76 13.60 -8.90
N VAL A 16 1.17 13.85 -7.74
CA VAL A 16 0.02 13.13 -7.19
C VAL A 16 -1.20 14.02 -7.32
N SER A 17 -2.19 13.62 -8.14
CA SER A 17 -3.46 14.34 -8.20
C SER A 17 -4.21 14.19 -6.88
N LEU A 18 -4.94 15.24 -6.48
CA LEU A 18 -5.82 15.18 -5.31
C LEU A 18 -6.77 13.98 -5.40
N GLU A 19 -7.31 13.71 -6.60
CA GLU A 19 -8.15 12.55 -6.88
C GLU A 19 -7.48 11.24 -6.47
N LYS A 20 -6.23 11.01 -6.90
CA LYS A 20 -5.48 9.79 -6.57
C LYS A 20 -5.16 9.67 -5.07
N LEU A 21 -4.90 10.80 -4.41
CA LEU A 21 -4.72 10.83 -2.97
C LEU A 21 -6.01 10.44 -2.24
N LEU A 22 -7.13 11.04 -2.63
CA LEU A 22 -8.45 10.73 -2.04
C LEU A 22 -8.85 9.29 -2.29
N ASP A 23 -8.64 8.75 -3.49
CA ASP A 23 -8.88 7.33 -3.80
C ASP A 23 -8.06 6.42 -2.88
N THR A 24 -6.79 6.76 -2.65
CA THR A 24 -5.93 6.00 -1.73
C THR A 24 -6.46 6.07 -0.30
N MET A 25 -6.91 7.25 0.16
CA MET A 25 -7.49 7.41 1.50
C MET A 25 -8.83 6.68 1.66
N ILE A 26 -9.65 6.61 0.61
CA ILE A 26 -10.88 5.82 0.57
C ILE A 26 -10.55 4.33 0.69
N GLU A 27 -9.56 3.81 -0.05
CA GLU A 27 -9.10 2.43 0.10
C GLU A 27 -8.58 2.14 1.52
N GLU A 28 -7.85 3.08 2.12
CA GLU A 28 -7.35 2.95 3.50
C GLU A 28 -8.45 2.98 4.58
N SER A 29 -9.65 3.45 4.25
CA SER A 29 -10.77 3.55 5.21
C SER A 29 -11.48 2.22 5.50
N ASP A 30 -11.01 1.11 4.91
CA ASP A 30 -11.53 -0.23 5.16
C ASP A 30 -11.43 -0.61 6.65
N SER A 31 -12.59 -0.86 7.27
CA SER A 31 -12.72 -1.25 8.69
C SER A 31 -11.92 -2.49 9.10
N ARG A 32 -11.48 -3.33 8.14
CA ARG A 32 -10.67 -4.52 8.41
C ARG A 32 -9.19 -4.20 8.61
N LEU A 33 -8.74 -3.00 8.22
CA LEU A 33 -7.33 -2.61 8.30
C LEU A 33 -6.98 -2.12 9.71
N PRO A 34 -5.96 -2.69 10.35
CA PRO A 34 -5.47 -2.19 11.64
C PRO A 34 -4.79 -0.82 11.47
N PRO A 35 -4.64 -0.05 12.56
CA PRO A 35 -3.84 1.17 12.54
C PRO A 35 -2.36 0.85 12.22
N GLY A 36 -1.70 1.77 11.53
CA GLY A 36 -0.30 1.66 11.13
C GLY A 36 -0.11 1.30 9.66
N TYR A 37 1.15 1.05 9.29
CA TYR A 37 1.56 0.64 7.96
C TYR A 37 2.87 -0.14 8.07
N ILE A 38 3.15 -0.94 7.05
CA ILE A 38 4.43 -1.65 6.90
C ILE A 38 5.10 -1.08 5.66
N ARG A 39 6.41 -0.85 5.70
CA ARG A 39 7.14 -0.49 4.48
C ARG A 39 7.53 -1.75 3.72
N LEU A 40 7.44 -1.70 2.39
CA LEU A 40 7.79 -2.83 1.52
C LEU A 40 9.27 -3.23 1.67
N ASP A 41 10.17 -2.27 1.88
CA ASP A 41 11.59 -2.51 2.20
C ASP A 41 11.77 -3.35 3.48
N GLU A 42 10.93 -3.13 4.49
CA GLU A 42 10.97 -3.89 5.74
C GLU A 42 10.56 -5.35 5.49
N ILE A 43 9.50 -5.58 4.70
CA ILE A 43 9.06 -6.93 4.31
C ILE A 43 10.15 -7.64 3.50
N ALA A 44 10.70 -6.97 2.48
CA ALA A 44 11.74 -7.53 1.62
C ALA A 44 13.03 -7.87 2.41
N SER A 45 13.45 -6.98 3.29
CA SER A 45 14.61 -7.15 4.17
C SER A 45 14.42 -8.36 5.10
N ARG A 46 13.28 -8.44 5.80
CA ARG A 46 12.98 -9.56 6.72
C ARG A 46 12.81 -10.89 5.99
N ALA A 47 12.23 -10.88 4.79
CA ALA A 47 12.08 -12.09 3.97
C ALA A 47 13.37 -12.49 3.23
N LYS A 48 14.44 -11.67 3.26
CA LYS A 48 15.70 -11.89 2.53
C LYS A 48 15.47 -12.06 1.01
N VAL A 49 14.58 -11.26 0.45
CA VAL A 49 14.23 -11.24 -0.98
C VAL A 49 14.43 -9.85 -1.58
N ASN A 50 14.60 -9.79 -2.89
CA ASN A 50 14.49 -8.52 -3.60
C ASN A 50 13.06 -7.98 -3.44
N SER A 51 12.92 -6.67 -3.32
CA SER A 51 11.62 -6.02 -3.14
C SER A 51 10.65 -6.40 -4.27
N PRO A 52 9.57 -7.15 -3.98
CA PRO A 52 8.56 -7.47 -5.00
C PRO A 52 7.80 -6.19 -5.36
N PRO A 53 7.21 -6.07 -6.57
CA PRO A 53 6.40 -4.91 -6.88
C PRO A 53 5.24 -4.80 -5.89
N LEU A 54 5.03 -3.60 -5.34
CA LEU A 54 4.00 -3.35 -4.32
C LEU A 54 2.61 -3.84 -4.76
N GLY A 55 2.26 -3.64 -6.04
CA GLY A 55 0.99 -4.11 -6.60
C GLY A 55 0.87 -5.64 -6.63
N THR A 56 1.96 -6.36 -6.88
CA THR A 56 1.97 -7.83 -6.85
C THR A 56 1.74 -8.32 -5.42
N LEU A 57 2.45 -7.75 -4.44
CA LEU A 57 2.28 -8.11 -3.02
C LEU A 57 0.85 -7.86 -2.54
N ILE A 58 0.28 -6.67 -2.81
CA ILE A 58 -1.10 -6.33 -2.44
C ILE A 58 -2.09 -7.30 -3.09
N ASN A 59 -1.92 -7.62 -4.37
CA ASN A 59 -2.83 -8.53 -5.07
C ASN A 59 -2.73 -9.96 -4.53
N SER A 60 -1.54 -10.44 -4.17
CA SER A 60 -1.38 -11.74 -3.53
C SER A 60 -2.06 -11.78 -2.16
N LEU A 61 -1.86 -10.75 -1.32
CA LEU A 61 -2.54 -10.67 -0.02
C LEU A 61 -4.06 -10.65 -0.15
N ARG A 62 -4.60 -9.91 -1.13
CA ARG A 62 -6.05 -9.87 -1.42
C ARG A 62 -6.58 -11.25 -1.86
N LYS A 63 -5.79 -12.02 -2.63
CA LYS A 63 -6.16 -13.39 -3.04
C LYS A 63 -6.23 -14.36 -1.87
N GLU A 64 -5.35 -14.21 -0.90
CA GLU A 64 -5.35 -14.98 0.35
C GLU A 64 -6.47 -14.55 1.33
N GLY A 65 -7.31 -13.57 0.96
CA GLY A 65 -8.44 -13.11 1.76
C GLY A 65 -8.11 -11.99 2.75
N TYR A 66 -6.88 -11.48 2.76
CA TYR A 66 -6.49 -10.35 3.60
C TYR A 66 -6.95 -9.02 3.00
N ALA A 67 -7.30 -8.08 3.87
CA ALA A 67 -7.42 -6.68 3.49
C ALA A 67 -6.01 -6.13 3.28
N ALA A 68 -5.74 -5.57 2.11
CA ALA A 68 -4.47 -4.94 1.78
C ALA A 68 -4.70 -3.75 0.85
N CYS A 69 -4.07 -2.62 1.12
CA CYS A 69 -4.09 -1.44 0.27
C CYS A 69 -2.76 -0.68 0.32
N ARG A 70 -2.56 0.23 -0.63
CA ARG A 70 -1.45 1.18 -0.57
C ARG A 70 -1.69 2.16 0.56
N SER A 71 -0.61 2.72 1.10
CA SER A 71 -0.74 3.80 2.07
C SER A 71 -0.43 5.17 1.49
N HIS A 72 -1.24 6.18 1.85
CA HIS A 72 -0.99 7.58 1.53
C HIS A 72 0.27 8.13 2.22
N ILE A 73 0.74 7.47 3.28
CA ILE A 73 1.94 7.85 4.04
C ILE A 73 3.21 7.74 3.20
N GLY A 74 3.24 6.87 2.18
CA GLY A 74 4.39 6.77 1.29
C GLY A 74 4.22 5.77 0.15
N ALA A 75 4.93 5.99 -0.95
CA ALA A 75 4.80 5.20 -2.18
C ALA A 75 5.08 3.69 -2.02
N ASN A 76 5.89 3.32 -1.01
CA ASN A 76 6.27 1.95 -0.68
C ASN A 76 5.61 1.43 0.61
N ALA A 77 4.59 2.12 1.12
CA ALA A 77 3.89 1.71 2.34
C ALA A 77 2.62 0.92 2.00
N ILE A 78 2.38 -0.15 2.76
CA ILE A 78 1.20 -1.02 2.66
C ILE A 78 0.46 -1.03 4.01
N LYS A 79 -0.87 -0.97 3.98
CA LYS A 79 -1.72 -1.32 5.11
C LYS A 79 -2.29 -2.70 4.87
N THR A 80 -2.21 -3.59 5.85
CA THR A 80 -2.81 -4.91 5.76
C THR A 80 -3.17 -5.45 7.14
N ASN A 81 -4.19 -6.30 7.19
CA ASN A 81 -4.51 -7.11 8.37
C ASN A 81 -3.79 -8.47 8.37
N CYS A 82 -2.94 -8.73 7.38
CA CYS A 82 -2.08 -9.90 7.31
C CYS A 82 -0.98 -9.82 8.38
N PRO A 83 -0.78 -10.87 9.20
CA PRO A 83 0.37 -10.96 10.09
C PRO A 83 1.70 -10.78 9.34
N ILE A 84 2.72 -10.23 10.01
CA ILE A 84 4.00 -9.95 9.34
C ILE A 84 4.63 -11.23 8.82
N GLU A 85 4.50 -12.34 9.54
CA GLU A 85 5.01 -13.66 9.16
C GLU A 85 4.44 -14.10 7.80
N CYS A 86 3.11 -14.04 7.65
CA CYS A 86 2.43 -14.35 6.39
C CYS A 86 2.81 -13.39 5.27
N CYS A 87 3.08 -12.10 5.57
CA CYS A 87 3.61 -11.16 4.58
C CYS A 87 4.99 -11.58 4.05
N LEU A 88 5.85 -12.17 4.90
CA LEU A 88 7.15 -12.68 4.49
C LEU A 88 7.01 -13.89 3.57
N ASP A 89 6.10 -14.82 3.91
CA ASP A 89 5.84 -16.03 3.11
C ASP A 89 5.36 -15.65 1.71
N VAL A 90 4.37 -14.75 1.60
CA VAL A 90 3.89 -14.26 0.30
C VAL A 90 5.00 -13.56 -0.49
N ALA A 91 5.88 -12.80 0.17
CA ALA A 91 7.02 -12.17 -0.51
C ALA A 91 8.03 -13.20 -1.05
N GLN A 92 8.25 -14.30 -0.34
CA GLN A 92 9.09 -15.42 -0.80
C GLN A 92 8.44 -16.18 -1.96
N GLU A 93 7.14 -16.45 -1.90
CA GLU A 93 6.39 -17.09 -2.99
C GLU A 93 6.45 -16.28 -4.28
N ILE A 94 6.26 -14.96 -4.20
CA ILE A 94 6.36 -14.07 -5.37
C ILE A 94 7.76 -14.13 -6.00
N ARG A 95 8.82 -14.26 -5.18
CA ARG A 95 10.18 -14.43 -5.68
C ARG A 95 10.36 -15.77 -6.39
N ASN A 96 9.81 -16.85 -5.85
CA ASN A 96 9.97 -18.19 -6.44
C ASN A 96 9.17 -18.36 -7.75
N LEU A 97 8.16 -17.53 -8.00
CA LEU A 97 7.41 -17.46 -9.25
C LEU A 97 8.14 -16.69 -10.37
N ARG A 98 9.29 -16.06 -10.08
CA ARG A 98 10.07 -15.24 -11.02
C ARG A 98 11.41 -15.89 -11.35
#